data_AF-L1M486-F1
#
_entry.id   AF-L1M486-F1
#
_cell.length_a   1.000
_cell.length_b   1.000
_cell.length_c   1.000
_cell.angle_alpha   90.00
_cell.angle_beta   90.00
_cell.angle_gamma   90.00
#
_symmetry.space_group_name_H-M   'P 1'
#
loop_
_entity.id
_entity.type
_entity.pdbx_description
1 polymer ?
#
loop_
_entity_poly.entity_id
_entity_poly.type
_entity_poly.pdbx_seq_one_letter_code
_entity_poly.pdbx_strand_id
1 'polypeptide(L)'
;MNSKFIPVLLIGVATLADASPRNWPVAQQIAIGSELQRQLENDPAVGFPSPALIAVTTSFDANGTRYTDRQTVEQGFLVQRRLNDPANIAVIIYHGMSAVTSSAKLQSISYSEKGHDATWPPAQVALKEMGELTDSAGNSFGSMASIRSCTRGDSKQASTYFAGLPGKLTRLDCTQAFVSDASSPVMRFTTYYSDYLDVQLTTGVTTLKNFEYRIEFRDTAGNTKSLVIPQSNSPLF
;
A
#
# COMPACT_ATOMS: atom_id res chain seq x y z
N MET A 1 -51.91 15.37 26.76
CA MET A 1 -51.51 15.91 25.44
C MET A 1 -50.14 15.34 25.11
N ASN A 2 -50.07 14.37 24.19
CA ASN A 2 -48.84 13.61 23.92
C ASN A 2 -48.00 14.34 22.86
N SER A 3 -46.88 14.91 23.28
CA SER A 3 -45.88 15.45 22.36
C SER A 3 -45.12 14.29 21.72
N LYS A 4 -45.32 14.08 20.41
CA LYS A 4 -44.54 13.11 19.64
C LYS A 4 -43.17 13.73 19.34
N PHE A 5 -42.13 13.17 19.94
CA PHE A 5 -40.76 13.38 19.49
C PHE A 5 -40.61 12.77 18.09
N ILE A 6 -40.30 13.60 17.10
CA ILE A 6 -39.83 13.15 15.79
C ILE A 6 -38.30 13.16 15.87
N PRO A 7 -37.62 11.99 15.83
CA PRO A 7 -36.17 11.99 15.72
C PRO A 7 -35.81 12.53 14.32
N VAL A 8 -35.18 13.70 14.30
CA VAL A 8 -34.50 14.20 13.10
C VAL A 8 -33.26 13.33 12.92
N LEU A 9 -33.32 12.41 11.96
CA LEU A 9 -32.15 11.69 11.48
C LEU A 9 -31.28 12.68 10.70
N LEU A 10 -30.32 13.31 11.39
CA LEU A 10 -29.20 13.98 10.75
C LEU A 10 -28.33 12.87 10.14
N ILE A 11 -28.63 12.51 8.88
CA ILE A 11 -27.65 11.84 8.03
C ILE A 11 -26.60 12.92 7.74
N GLY A 12 -25.58 12.96 8.61
CA GLY A 12 -24.33 13.63 8.29
C GLY A 12 -23.72 12.87 7.12
N VAL A 13 -24.11 13.23 5.89
CA VAL A 13 -23.28 12.94 4.73
C VAL A 13 -22.05 13.79 4.98
N ALA A 14 -20.99 13.18 5.50
CA ALA A 14 -19.67 13.76 5.37
C ALA A 14 -19.47 13.88 3.86
N THR A 15 -19.72 15.07 3.33
CA THR A 15 -19.41 15.40 1.96
C THR A 15 -17.93 15.09 1.80
N LEU A 16 -17.60 14.13 0.93
CA LEU A 16 -16.31 13.95 0.29
C LEU A 16 -15.99 15.23 -0.51
N ALA A 17 -15.93 16.37 0.16
CA ALA A 17 -15.43 17.60 -0.38
C ALA A 17 -13.91 17.46 -0.33
N ASP A 18 -13.29 17.43 -1.50
CA ASP A 18 -11.84 17.44 -1.77
C ASP A 18 -11.10 16.10 -1.91
N ALA A 19 -11.80 14.98 -2.15
CA ALA A 19 -11.13 13.89 -2.86
C ALA A 19 -10.99 14.30 -4.34
N SER A 20 -9.90 15.01 -4.67
CA SER A 20 -9.56 15.32 -6.06
C SER A 20 -9.69 14.03 -6.89
N PRO A 21 -10.40 14.02 -8.03
CA PRO A 21 -10.60 12.79 -8.78
C PRO A 21 -9.24 12.16 -9.13
N ARG A 22 -9.03 10.92 -8.67
CA ARG A 22 -7.86 10.15 -9.08
C ARG A 22 -8.05 9.73 -10.51
N ASN A 23 -6.98 9.81 -11.28
CA ASN A 23 -6.94 9.28 -12.64
C ASN A 23 -5.87 8.19 -12.69
N TRP A 24 -6.17 7.11 -13.39
CA TRP A 24 -5.19 6.04 -13.54
C TRP A 24 -3.91 6.55 -14.24
N PRO A 25 -2.75 6.49 -13.59
CA PRO A 25 -1.56 7.23 -14.04
C PRO A 25 -0.83 6.56 -15.21
N VAL A 26 -1.20 5.33 -15.59
CA VAL A 26 -0.36 4.44 -16.41
C VAL A 26 -1.15 3.59 -17.41
N ALA A 27 -2.15 4.19 -18.07
CA ALA A 27 -3.11 3.53 -18.95
C ALA A 27 -2.54 2.60 -20.04
N GLN A 28 -1.25 2.71 -20.38
CA GLN A 28 -0.61 1.89 -21.43
C GLN A 28 0.34 0.80 -20.92
N GLN A 29 0.74 0.80 -19.64
CA GLN A 29 1.78 -0.09 -19.13
C GLN A 29 1.28 -1.14 -18.13
N ILE A 30 0.10 -0.94 -17.55
CA ILE A 30 -0.55 -1.92 -16.66
C ILE A 30 -1.87 -2.36 -17.27
N ALA A 31 -1.96 -3.64 -17.64
CA ALA A 31 -3.16 -4.22 -18.21
C ALA A 31 -4.20 -4.49 -17.11
N ILE A 32 -5.14 -3.55 -16.95
CA ILE A 32 -6.26 -3.64 -16.01
C ILE A 32 -7.59 -3.45 -16.74
N GLY A 33 -8.64 -4.16 -16.31
CA GLY A 33 -9.98 -3.97 -16.87
C GLY A 33 -10.57 -2.61 -16.50
N SER A 34 -11.35 -2.00 -17.40
CA SER A 34 -11.94 -0.68 -17.21
C SER A 34 -12.82 -0.56 -15.96
N GLU A 35 -13.54 -1.63 -15.61
CA GLU A 35 -14.38 -1.65 -14.41
C GLU A 35 -13.55 -1.65 -13.12
N LEU A 36 -12.46 -2.42 -13.08
CA LEU A 36 -11.56 -2.43 -11.93
C LEU A 36 -10.79 -1.11 -11.80
N GLN A 37 -10.37 -0.51 -12.93
CA GLN A 37 -9.80 0.83 -12.94
C GLN A 37 -10.79 1.84 -12.32
N ARG A 38 -12.04 1.84 -12.80
CA ARG A 38 -13.10 2.72 -12.29
C ARG A 38 -13.35 2.49 -10.79
N GLN A 39 -13.35 1.25 -10.32
CA GLN A 39 -13.46 0.93 -8.90
C GLN A 39 -12.32 1.59 -8.11
N LEU A 40 -11.07 1.39 -8.51
CA LEU A 40 -9.88 1.89 -7.79
C LEU A 40 -9.80 3.42 -7.76
N GLU A 41 -10.19 4.10 -8.84
CA GLU A 41 -10.24 5.56 -8.89
C GLU A 41 -11.24 6.13 -7.86
N ASN A 42 -12.36 5.44 -7.64
CA ASN A 42 -13.49 5.91 -6.83
C ASN A 42 -13.56 5.33 -5.40
N ASP A 43 -12.81 4.28 -5.08
CA ASP A 43 -12.86 3.62 -3.78
C ASP A 43 -12.09 4.43 -2.71
N PRO A 44 -12.75 5.01 -1.69
CA PRO A 44 -12.08 5.81 -0.67
C PRO A 44 -11.05 5.00 0.13
N ALA A 45 -11.22 3.68 0.27
CA ALA A 45 -10.28 2.82 1.00
C ALA A 45 -8.94 2.63 0.28
N VAL A 46 -8.83 3.04 -0.99
CA VAL A 46 -7.55 3.06 -1.70
C VAL A 46 -6.56 4.06 -1.08
N GLY A 47 -7.07 5.09 -0.39
CA GLY A 47 -6.27 6.14 0.23
C GLY A 47 -5.73 7.17 -0.76
N PHE A 48 -5.22 8.29 -0.25
CA PHE A 48 -4.59 9.34 -1.05
C PHE A 48 -3.22 9.62 -0.44
N PRO A 49 -2.12 9.22 -1.13
CA PRO A 49 -0.79 9.47 -0.62
C PRO A 49 -0.64 10.93 -0.20
N SER A 50 -0.14 11.15 1.02
CA SER A 50 -0.01 12.49 1.57
C SER A 50 0.82 13.37 0.63
N PRO A 51 0.45 14.66 0.43
CA PRO A 51 1.27 15.59 -0.33
C PRO A 51 2.64 15.86 0.33
N ALA A 52 2.81 15.44 1.60
CA ALA A 52 4.12 15.46 2.26
C ALA A 52 5.06 14.37 1.72
N LEU A 53 4.56 13.27 1.17
CA LEU A 53 5.37 12.22 0.58
C LEU A 53 5.93 12.69 -0.77
N ILE A 54 7.26 12.70 -0.90
CA ILE A 54 7.94 13.03 -2.17
C ILE A 54 8.25 11.74 -2.92
N ALA A 55 8.93 10.81 -2.26
CA ALA A 55 9.26 9.52 -2.85
C ALA A 55 9.59 8.46 -1.80
N VAL A 56 9.40 7.19 -2.18
CA VAL A 56 9.99 6.03 -1.50
C VAL A 56 10.95 5.36 -2.47
N THR A 57 12.19 5.12 -2.06
CA THR A 57 13.16 4.37 -2.86
C THR A 57 13.55 3.11 -2.10
N THR A 58 13.43 1.97 -2.76
CA THR A 58 13.86 0.68 -2.24
C THR A 58 14.92 0.13 -3.16
N SER A 59 16.08 -0.25 -2.62
CA SER A 59 17.15 -0.85 -3.40
C SER A 59 17.60 -2.16 -2.74
N PHE A 60 17.76 -3.22 -3.53
CA PHE A 60 18.09 -4.54 -3.03
C PHE A 60 18.85 -5.36 -4.07
N ASP A 61 19.61 -6.34 -3.61
CA ASP A 61 20.32 -7.27 -4.49
C ASP A 61 19.54 -8.58 -4.60
N ALA A 62 19.27 -9.01 -5.84
CA ALA A 62 18.73 -10.32 -6.14
C ALA A 62 19.42 -10.90 -7.38
N ASN A 63 19.78 -12.18 -7.35
CA ASN A 63 20.46 -12.88 -8.45
C ASN A 63 21.71 -12.15 -9.00
N GLY A 64 22.49 -11.53 -8.10
CA GLY A 64 23.70 -10.77 -8.48
C GLY A 64 23.43 -9.41 -9.13
N THR A 65 22.18 -8.98 -9.23
CA THR A 65 21.78 -7.68 -9.80
C THR A 65 21.23 -6.76 -8.71
N ARG A 66 21.64 -5.49 -8.73
CA ARG A 66 21.05 -4.42 -7.91
C ARG A 66 19.76 -3.94 -8.57
N TYR A 67 18.64 -4.13 -7.89
CA TYR A 67 17.36 -3.55 -8.27
C TYR A 67 17.14 -2.25 -7.49
N THR A 68 16.49 -1.28 -8.13
CA THR A 68 16.04 -0.05 -7.45
C THR A 68 14.65 0.30 -7.91
N ASP A 69 13.70 0.25 -6.98
CA ASP A 69 12.32 0.63 -7.17
C ASP A 69 12.12 2.03 -6.57
N ARG A 70 11.57 2.96 -7.36
CA ARG A 70 11.23 4.32 -6.92
C ARG A 70 9.73 4.53 -7.03
N GLN A 71 9.11 4.95 -5.94
CA GLN A 71 7.69 5.23 -5.82
C GLN A 71 7.46 6.75 -5.74
N THR A 72 6.60 7.30 -6.58
CA THR A 72 6.26 8.73 -6.63
C THR A 72 4.75 8.95 -6.76
N VAL A 73 4.25 10.07 -6.23
CA VAL A 73 2.83 10.40 -6.32
C VAL A 73 2.50 10.94 -7.71
N GLU A 74 1.55 10.30 -8.40
CA GLU A 74 1.08 10.65 -9.73
C GLU A 74 -0.43 10.50 -9.81
N GLN A 75 -1.12 11.58 -10.18
CA GLN A 75 -2.58 11.59 -10.38
C GLN A 75 -3.38 11.01 -9.19
N GLY A 76 -2.87 11.21 -7.97
CA GLY A 76 -3.47 10.75 -6.72
C GLY A 76 -3.21 9.28 -6.36
N PHE A 77 -2.34 8.60 -7.12
CA PHE A 77 -1.81 7.28 -6.78
C PHE A 77 -0.32 7.35 -6.46
N LEU A 78 0.18 6.34 -5.74
CA LEU A 78 1.61 6.13 -5.59
C LEU A 78 2.07 5.12 -6.65
N VAL A 79 2.95 5.53 -7.56
CA VAL A 79 3.39 4.72 -8.69
C VAL A 79 4.83 4.28 -8.47
N GLN A 80 5.05 2.97 -8.40
CA GLN A 80 6.37 2.35 -8.32
C GLN A 80 6.90 2.07 -9.72
N ARG A 81 8.14 2.47 -10.01
CA ARG A 81 8.90 2.06 -11.20
C ARG A 81 10.25 1.50 -10.81
N ARG A 82 10.64 0.40 -11.45
CA ARG A 82 11.99 -0.15 -11.34
C ARG A 82 12.93 0.57 -12.29
N LEU A 83 13.93 1.27 -11.74
CA LEU A 83 14.83 2.14 -12.52
C LEU A 83 15.66 1.37 -13.55
N ASN A 84 16.03 0.13 -13.23
CA ASN A 84 16.82 -0.74 -14.10
C ASN A 84 15.96 -1.72 -14.93
N ASP A 85 14.64 -1.64 -14.85
CA ASP A 85 13.69 -2.43 -15.65
C ASP A 85 12.37 -1.64 -15.80
N PRO A 86 12.30 -0.69 -16.74
CA PRO A 86 11.14 0.20 -16.88
C PRO A 86 9.82 -0.52 -17.20
N ALA A 87 9.87 -1.78 -17.64
CA ALA A 87 8.68 -2.59 -17.87
C ALA A 87 8.05 -3.04 -16.54
N ASN A 88 8.80 -3.04 -15.44
CA ASN A 88 8.30 -3.34 -14.11
C ASN A 88 7.76 -2.06 -13.45
N ILE A 89 6.44 -1.91 -13.53
CA ILE A 89 5.69 -0.80 -12.97
C ILE A 89 4.56 -1.33 -12.10
N ALA A 90 4.26 -0.61 -11.04
CA ALA A 90 3.12 -0.91 -10.19
C ALA A 90 2.41 0.36 -9.72
N VAL A 91 1.09 0.30 -9.62
CA VAL A 91 0.27 1.31 -8.95
C VAL A 91 -0.06 0.76 -7.56
N ILE A 92 0.46 1.43 -6.54
CA ILE A 92 0.27 1.09 -5.14
C ILE A 92 -1.11 1.58 -4.70
N ILE A 93 -1.88 0.69 -4.07
CA ILE A 93 -3.28 0.89 -3.69
C ILE A 93 -3.52 0.45 -2.25
N TYR A 94 -4.66 0.87 -1.70
CA TYR A 94 -5.08 0.58 -0.33
C TYR A 94 -3.98 0.95 0.66
N HIS A 95 -3.56 2.23 0.68
CA HIS A 95 -2.56 2.76 1.63
C HIS A 95 -1.21 2.00 1.63
N GLY A 96 -0.79 1.42 0.50
CA GLY A 96 0.45 0.63 0.45
C GLY A 96 0.27 -0.87 0.70
N MET A 97 -0.94 -1.31 0.99
CA MET A 97 -1.23 -2.72 1.30
C MET A 97 -1.27 -3.63 0.08
N SER A 98 -1.39 -3.09 -1.12
CA SER A 98 -1.52 -3.85 -2.36
C SER A 98 -0.94 -3.05 -3.52
N ALA A 99 -0.69 -3.72 -4.64
CA ALA A 99 -0.25 -3.10 -5.86
C ALA A 99 -0.85 -3.79 -7.09
N VAL A 100 -1.28 -3.01 -8.07
CA VAL A 100 -1.54 -3.51 -9.43
C VAL A 100 -0.25 -3.41 -10.20
N THR A 101 0.28 -4.53 -10.69
CA THR A 101 1.60 -4.59 -11.35
C THR A 101 1.47 -4.91 -12.83
N SER A 102 2.47 -4.55 -13.63
CA SER A 102 2.53 -4.94 -15.05
C SER A 102 2.74 -6.45 -15.29
N SER A 103 3.14 -7.20 -14.26
CA SER A 103 3.40 -8.65 -14.33
C SER A 103 2.20 -9.52 -13.96
N ALA A 104 1.06 -8.91 -13.61
CA ALA A 104 -0.16 -9.63 -13.26
C ALA A 104 -1.38 -8.88 -13.77
N LYS A 105 -2.26 -9.60 -14.48
CA LYS A 105 -3.56 -9.08 -14.91
C LYS A 105 -4.55 -9.26 -13.77
N LEU A 106 -4.68 -8.24 -12.94
CA LEU A 106 -5.64 -8.24 -11.84
C LEU A 106 -7.07 -8.17 -12.39
N GLN A 107 -7.91 -9.12 -11.99
CA GLN A 107 -9.31 -9.22 -12.42
C GLN A 107 -10.26 -8.67 -11.36
N SER A 108 -9.94 -8.87 -10.09
CA SER A 108 -10.73 -8.32 -8.98
C SER A 108 -9.88 -8.09 -7.75
N ILE A 109 -10.32 -7.13 -6.94
CA ILE A 109 -9.80 -6.88 -5.60
C ILE A 109 -10.97 -6.59 -4.67
N SER A 110 -10.87 -7.08 -3.44
CA SER A 110 -11.84 -6.80 -2.39
C SER A 110 -11.13 -6.45 -1.10
N TYR A 111 -11.72 -5.53 -0.37
CA TYR A 111 -11.20 -4.93 0.85
C TYR A 111 -12.23 -5.07 1.96
N SER A 112 -11.78 -5.35 3.18
CA SER A 112 -12.64 -5.41 4.36
C SER A 112 -11.91 -4.92 5.60
N GLU A 113 -12.65 -4.22 6.46
CA GLU A 113 -12.16 -3.67 7.73
C GLU A 113 -12.99 -4.20 8.90
N LYS A 114 -12.36 -4.35 10.06
CA LYS A 114 -13.05 -4.58 11.34
C LYS A 114 -12.46 -3.69 12.43
N GLY A 115 -13.33 -3.23 13.32
CA GLY A 115 -13.02 -2.26 14.37
C GLY A 115 -13.37 -0.84 13.90
N HIS A 116 -14.35 -0.22 14.55
CA HIS A 116 -14.97 1.06 14.16
C HIS A 116 -14.34 2.27 14.85
N ASP A 117 -13.08 2.19 15.27
CA ASP A 117 -12.36 3.37 15.72
C ASP A 117 -12.06 4.15 14.44
N ALA A 118 -12.58 5.38 14.27
CA ALA A 118 -12.50 6.20 13.05
C ALA A 118 -11.07 6.65 12.65
N THR A 119 -10.08 5.78 12.84
CA THR A 119 -8.65 5.97 12.68
C THR A 119 -8.13 4.85 11.79
N TRP A 120 -7.54 5.21 10.64
CA TRP A 120 -6.76 4.27 9.85
C TRP A 120 -5.42 3.99 10.56
N PRO A 121 -4.94 2.73 10.66
CA PRO A 121 -5.60 1.52 10.15
C PRO A 121 -6.70 1.06 11.09
N PRO A 122 -7.75 0.39 10.60
CA PRO A 122 -8.70 -0.32 11.45
C PRO A 122 -8.01 -1.40 12.30
N ALA A 123 -8.72 -1.97 13.27
CA ALA A 123 -8.14 -3.01 14.14
C ALA A 123 -7.73 -4.24 13.33
N GLN A 124 -8.49 -4.57 12.29
CA GLN A 124 -8.14 -5.58 11.30
C GLN A 124 -8.48 -5.08 9.91
N VAL A 125 -7.63 -5.45 8.96
CA VAL A 125 -7.81 -5.19 7.53
C VAL A 125 -7.52 -6.48 6.75
N ALA A 126 -8.33 -6.78 5.75
CA ALA A 126 -8.08 -7.90 4.85
C ALA A 126 -8.32 -7.49 3.40
N LEU A 127 -7.40 -7.94 2.55
CA LEU A 127 -7.40 -7.75 1.11
C LEU A 127 -7.40 -9.12 0.44
N LYS A 128 -8.24 -9.27 -0.57
CA LYS A 128 -8.22 -10.43 -1.45
C LYS A 128 -8.12 -9.97 -2.89
N GLU A 129 -7.12 -10.47 -3.58
CA GLU A 129 -6.78 -10.19 -4.98
C GLU A 129 -6.98 -11.48 -5.78
N MET A 130 -7.55 -11.35 -6.98
CA MET A 130 -7.64 -12.44 -7.94
C MET A 130 -7.27 -11.95 -9.33
N GLY A 131 -6.49 -12.73 -10.06
CA GLY A 131 -6.07 -12.38 -11.41
C GLY A 131 -5.32 -13.51 -12.11
N GLU A 132 -4.52 -13.13 -13.09
CA GLU A 132 -3.67 -14.03 -13.88
C GLU A 132 -2.23 -13.54 -13.86
N LEU A 133 -1.28 -14.48 -13.78
CA LEU A 133 0.14 -14.20 -13.99
C LEU A 133 0.39 -14.11 -15.50
N THR A 134 1.11 -13.06 -15.91
CA THR A 134 1.40 -12.80 -17.32
C THR A 134 2.90 -12.76 -17.59
N ASP A 135 3.33 -13.29 -18.74
CA ASP A 135 4.72 -13.16 -19.18
C ASP A 135 5.02 -11.73 -19.65
N SER A 136 6.27 -11.48 -20.07
CA SER A 136 6.69 -10.16 -20.59
C SER A 136 5.98 -9.76 -21.90
N ALA A 137 5.33 -10.69 -22.58
CA ALA A 137 4.51 -10.44 -23.77
C ALA A 137 3.01 -10.27 -23.43
N GLY A 138 2.63 -10.35 -22.15
CA GLY A 138 1.26 -10.21 -21.69
C GLY A 138 0.42 -11.49 -21.79
N ASN A 139 1.02 -12.65 -22.09
CA ASN A 139 0.31 -13.91 -22.16
C ASN A 139 0.07 -14.49 -20.76
N SER A 140 -1.17 -14.84 -20.47
CA SER A 140 -1.54 -15.48 -19.19
C SER A 140 -1.01 -16.92 -19.12
N PHE A 141 -0.30 -17.26 -18.05
CA PHE A 141 0.26 -18.62 -17.84
C PHE A 141 -0.14 -19.26 -16.50
N GLY A 142 -0.93 -18.57 -15.68
CA GLY A 142 -1.43 -19.13 -14.42
C GLY A 142 -2.43 -18.21 -13.75
N SER A 143 -3.25 -18.75 -12.86
CA SER A 143 -4.12 -17.94 -12.00
C SER A 143 -3.34 -17.47 -10.78
N MET A 144 -3.70 -16.29 -10.27
CA MET A 144 -3.20 -15.72 -9.03
C MET A 144 -4.39 -15.47 -8.11
N ALA A 145 -4.30 -15.93 -6.87
CA ALA A 145 -5.19 -15.53 -5.81
C ALA A 145 -4.35 -15.24 -4.57
N SER A 146 -4.44 -14.03 -4.03
CA SER A 146 -3.65 -13.56 -2.89
C SER A 146 -4.61 -13.07 -1.81
N ILE A 147 -4.43 -13.57 -0.58
CA ILE A 147 -5.19 -13.12 0.59
C ILE A 147 -4.18 -12.54 1.57
N ARG A 148 -4.27 -11.23 1.81
CA ARG A 148 -3.50 -10.53 2.83
C ARG A 148 -4.41 -10.14 3.97
N SER A 149 -4.03 -10.44 5.19
CA SER A 149 -4.74 -10.01 6.40
C SER A 149 -3.76 -9.42 7.38
N CYS A 150 -4.06 -8.24 7.91
CA CYS A 150 -3.25 -7.57 8.90
C CYS A 150 -4.08 -7.19 10.13
N THR A 151 -3.47 -7.33 11.29
CA THR A 151 -4.04 -6.88 12.58
C THR A 151 -3.17 -5.77 13.15
N ARG A 152 -3.81 -4.76 13.73
CA ARG A 152 -3.13 -3.68 14.45
C ARG A 152 -2.38 -4.25 15.66
N GLY A 153 -1.07 -4.05 15.70
CA GLY A 153 -0.21 -4.46 16.81
C GLY A 153 0.18 -3.28 17.69
N ASP A 154 0.91 -3.57 18.78
CA ASP A 154 1.47 -2.54 19.66
C ASP A 154 2.59 -1.76 18.94
N SER A 155 2.47 -0.42 18.90
CA SER A 155 3.37 0.48 18.16
C SER A 155 4.71 0.77 18.85
N LYS A 156 5.01 0.12 19.99
CA LYS A 156 6.15 0.45 20.87
C LYS A 156 7.54 0.41 20.20
N GLN A 157 7.70 -0.29 19.07
CA GLN A 157 9.00 -0.44 18.37
C GLN A 157 9.15 0.46 17.12
N ALA A 158 8.08 1.08 16.62
CA ALA A 158 8.13 1.79 15.34
C ALA A 158 8.98 3.07 15.39
N SER A 159 8.98 3.79 16.52
CA SER A 159 9.65 5.08 16.68
C SER A 159 11.17 4.98 16.60
N THR A 160 11.78 3.82 16.88
CA THR A 160 13.23 3.62 16.78
C THR A 160 13.69 3.53 15.32
N TYR A 161 12.92 2.88 14.45
CA TYR A 161 13.31 2.65 13.06
C TYR A 161 13.08 3.85 12.16
N PHE A 162 12.06 4.65 12.49
CA PHE A 162 11.61 5.79 11.71
C PHE A 162 11.79 7.10 12.46
N ALA A 163 12.87 7.19 13.25
CA ALA A 163 13.18 8.38 14.04
C ALA A 163 13.23 9.63 13.13
N GLY A 164 12.45 10.65 13.50
CA GLY A 164 12.35 11.90 12.74
C GLY A 164 11.24 11.95 11.69
N LEU A 165 10.51 10.86 11.45
CA LEU A 165 9.28 10.91 10.65
C LEU A 165 8.12 11.48 11.49
N PRO A 166 7.43 12.55 11.05
CA PRO A 166 6.28 13.09 11.77
C PRO A 166 5.10 12.11 11.81
N GLY A 167 4.19 12.35 12.74
CA GLY A 167 2.97 11.56 12.90
C GLY A 167 3.15 10.30 13.76
N LYS A 168 2.11 9.48 13.79
CA LYS A 168 2.09 8.19 14.47
C LYS A 168 2.37 7.08 13.47
N LEU A 169 3.17 6.12 13.95
CA LEU A 169 3.38 4.87 13.25
C LEU A 169 2.58 3.76 13.91
N THR A 170 1.80 3.06 13.11
CA THR A 170 0.99 1.95 13.57
C THR A 170 1.58 0.65 13.07
N ARG A 171 1.90 -0.27 13.99
CA ARG A 171 2.37 -1.60 13.65
C ARG A 171 1.23 -2.42 13.06
N LEU A 172 1.50 -3.12 11.98
CA LEU A 172 0.59 -4.06 11.33
C LEU A 172 1.28 -5.42 11.24
N ASP A 173 0.70 -6.40 11.93
CA ASP A 173 1.16 -7.78 11.86
C ASP A 173 0.32 -8.51 10.80
N CYS A 174 0.97 -8.91 9.72
CA CYS A 174 0.34 -9.36 8.49
C CYS A 174 0.62 -10.83 8.18
N THR A 175 -0.34 -11.46 7.53
CA THR A 175 -0.20 -12.74 6.85
C THR A 175 -0.54 -12.58 5.38
N GLN A 176 0.15 -13.29 4.50
CA GLN A 176 -0.18 -13.39 3.08
C GLN A 176 -0.17 -14.85 2.63
N ALA A 177 -1.26 -15.29 2.00
CA ALA A 177 -1.41 -16.61 1.43
C ALA A 177 -1.68 -16.51 -0.08
N PHE A 178 -0.98 -17.32 -0.88
CA PHE A 178 -1.24 -17.47 -2.30
C PHE A 178 -2.03 -18.75 -2.54
N VAL A 179 -3.26 -18.64 -3.05
CA VAL A 179 -4.21 -19.76 -3.18
C VAL A 179 -4.09 -20.46 -4.53
N SER A 180 -3.24 -19.96 -5.43
CA SER A 180 -2.99 -20.56 -6.75
C SER A 180 -2.26 -21.90 -6.70
N ASP A 181 -1.71 -22.27 -5.55
CA ASP A 181 -1.05 -23.56 -5.32
C ASP A 181 -1.32 -24.03 -3.90
N ALA A 182 -1.96 -25.19 -3.72
CA ALA A 182 -2.50 -25.67 -2.44
C ALA A 182 -1.40 -25.91 -1.36
N SER A 183 -0.13 -25.86 -1.76
CA SER A 183 1.06 -25.98 -0.91
C SER A 183 1.76 -24.66 -0.58
N SER A 184 1.24 -23.51 -1.02
CA SER A 184 1.92 -22.23 -0.80
C SER A 184 2.00 -21.88 0.70
N PRO A 185 3.20 -21.65 1.26
CA PRO A 185 3.34 -21.31 2.66
C PRO A 185 2.68 -19.95 2.96
N VAL A 186 1.97 -19.87 4.09
CA VAL A 186 1.49 -18.58 4.60
C VAL A 186 2.69 -17.77 5.07
N MET A 187 2.97 -16.68 4.38
CA MET A 187 4.01 -15.74 4.78
C MET A 187 3.50 -14.87 5.93
N ARG A 188 4.31 -14.70 6.96
CA ARG A 188 4.04 -13.76 8.06
C ARG A 188 5.08 -12.66 8.03
N PHE A 189 4.65 -11.41 8.17
CA PHE A 189 5.54 -10.25 8.17
C PHE A 189 4.94 -9.11 8.99
N THR A 190 5.80 -8.22 9.47
CA THR A 190 5.39 -7.00 10.17
C THR A 190 5.70 -5.81 9.26
N THR A 191 4.75 -4.91 9.13
CA THR A 191 4.91 -3.63 8.44
C THR A 191 4.42 -2.49 9.35
N TYR A 192 4.69 -1.25 8.98
CA TYR A 192 4.25 -0.08 9.73
C TYR A 192 3.49 0.83 8.82
N TYR A 193 2.41 1.44 9.29
CA TYR A 193 1.75 2.51 8.55
C TYR A 193 2.06 3.86 9.18
N SER A 194 2.29 4.86 8.33
CA SER A 194 2.41 6.26 8.73
C SER A 194 1.13 7.03 8.46
N ASP A 195 0.51 7.57 9.50
CA ASP A 195 -0.65 8.46 9.36
C ASP A 195 -0.29 9.80 8.69
N TYR A 196 0.98 10.19 8.74
CA TYR A 196 1.48 11.41 8.14
C TYR A 196 1.70 11.30 6.63
N LEU A 197 2.18 10.14 6.18
CA LEU A 197 2.46 9.87 4.77
C LEU A 197 1.30 9.18 4.04
N ASP A 198 0.34 8.62 4.79
CA ASP A 198 -0.76 7.80 4.28
C ASP A 198 -0.29 6.57 3.48
N VAL A 199 0.73 5.88 3.97
CA VAL A 199 1.30 4.71 3.29
C VAL A 199 1.93 3.69 4.26
N GLN A 200 1.89 2.41 3.87
CA GLN A 200 2.67 1.36 4.49
C GLN A 200 4.16 1.54 4.19
N LEU A 201 4.94 1.47 5.26
CA LEU A 201 6.37 1.50 5.31
C LEU A 201 6.85 0.10 5.69
N THR A 202 7.32 -0.63 4.68
CA THR A 202 7.86 -1.98 4.87
C THR A 202 9.35 -1.93 5.15
N THR A 203 9.75 -2.67 6.17
CA THR A 203 11.15 -2.84 6.55
C THR A 203 11.64 -4.20 6.03
N GLY A 204 11.91 -4.29 4.73
CA GLY A 204 12.59 -5.44 4.12
C GLY A 204 11.74 -6.70 3.90
N VAL A 205 12.35 -7.66 3.20
CA VAL A 205 11.91 -9.06 3.05
C VAL A 205 13.14 -9.90 3.38
N THR A 206 13.00 -10.95 4.20
CA THR A 206 14.10 -11.73 4.81
C THR A 206 15.11 -12.34 3.82
N THR A 207 14.76 -12.42 2.54
CA THR A 207 15.57 -13.07 1.50
C THR A 207 16.47 -12.10 0.71
N LEU A 208 16.36 -10.79 0.92
CA LEU A 208 17.06 -9.77 0.12
C LEU A 208 18.36 -9.33 0.77
N LYS A 209 19.44 -9.23 -0.03
CA LYS A 209 20.76 -8.73 0.42
C LYS A 209 20.91 -7.24 0.14
N ASN A 210 21.71 -6.56 0.96
CA ASN A 210 22.05 -5.13 0.83
C ASN A 210 20.81 -4.22 0.73
N PHE A 211 19.75 -4.53 1.46
CA PHE A 211 18.50 -3.81 1.40
C PHE A 211 18.66 -2.37 1.94
N GLU A 212 18.36 -1.37 1.12
CA GLU A 212 18.25 0.03 1.52
C GLU A 212 16.82 0.51 1.27
N TYR A 213 16.22 1.14 2.27
CA TYR A 213 14.92 1.79 2.16
C TYR A 213 15.05 3.25 2.53
N ARG A 214 14.63 4.12 1.61
CA ARG A 214 14.73 5.57 1.75
C ARG A 214 13.36 6.21 1.56
N ILE A 215 13.01 7.09 2.47
CA ILE A 215 11.80 7.93 2.40
C ILE A 215 12.23 9.37 2.22
N GLU A 216 11.70 10.04 1.22
CA GLU A 216 11.84 11.48 0.98
C GLU A 216 10.48 12.13 1.28
N PHE A 217 10.45 13.11 2.18
CA PHE A 217 9.21 13.76 2.60
C PHE A 217 9.45 15.23 2.98
N ARG A 218 8.39 16.04 2.97
CA ARG A 218 8.39 17.38 3.57
C ARG A 218 8.00 17.24 5.04
N ASP A 219 8.73 17.86 5.96
CA ASP A 219 8.34 17.91 7.37
C ASP A 219 7.23 18.94 7.63
N THR A 220 6.78 19.06 8.88
CA THR A 220 5.70 20.00 9.27
C THR A 220 6.08 21.47 9.11
N ALA A 221 7.37 21.78 8.94
CA ALA A 221 7.87 23.11 8.63
C ALA A 221 8.08 23.33 7.12
N GLY A 222 7.76 22.34 6.29
CA GLY A 222 7.87 22.38 4.83
C GLY A 222 9.26 22.05 4.29
N ASN A 223 10.21 21.67 5.15
CA ASN A 223 11.57 21.31 4.72
C ASN A 223 11.60 19.90 4.15
N THR A 224 12.34 19.69 3.07
CA THR A 224 12.62 18.35 2.57
C THR A 224 13.56 17.60 3.52
N LYS A 225 13.17 16.39 3.90
CA LYS A 225 13.93 15.44 4.72
C LYS A 225 14.09 14.12 3.98
N SER A 226 15.15 13.41 4.29
CA SER A 226 15.37 12.04 3.83
C SER A 226 15.68 11.16 5.03
N LEU A 227 14.93 10.07 5.17
CA LEU A 227 15.16 9.03 6.15
C LEU A 227 15.65 7.78 5.43
N VAL A 228 16.82 7.28 5.82
CA VAL A 228 17.38 6.02 5.31
C VAL A 228 17.31 4.98 6.41
N ILE A 229 16.68 3.85 6.12
CA ILE A 229 16.51 2.73 7.04
C ILE A 229 17.49 1.65 6.64
N PRO A 230 18.58 1.44 7.41
CA PRO A 230 19.57 0.42 7.11
C PRO A 230 19.03 -0.99 7.36
N GLN A 231 19.48 -1.97 6.58
CA GLN A 231 19.11 -3.38 6.71
C GLN A 231 19.24 -3.94 8.13
N SER A 232 20.26 -3.51 8.89
CA SER A 232 20.52 -3.97 10.26
C SER A 232 19.44 -3.62 11.27
N ASN A 233 18.57 -2.67 10.92
CA ASN A 233 17.51 -2.18 11.77
C ASN A 233 16.12 -2.64 11.27
N SER A 234 16.04 -3.59 10.34
CA SER A 234 14.75 -4.19 9.99
C SER A 234 14.36 -5.24 11.06
N PRO A 235 13.14 -5.17 11.65
CA PRO A 235 12.62 -6.16 12.61
C PRO A 235 12.40 -7.57 12.01
N LEU A 236 12.83 -7.80 10.77
CA LEU A 236 12.88 -9.12 10.15
C LEU A 236 14.20 -9.88 10.43
N PHE A 237 15.11 -9.30 11.21
CA PHE A 237 16.35 -9.91 11.71
C PHE A 237 16.37 -9.98 13.24
#